data_AF-A0A835R5Y5-F1
#
_entry.id   AF-A0A835R5Y5-F1
#
_cell.length_a   1.000
_cell.length_b   1.000
_cell.length_c   1.000
_cell.angle_alpha   90.00
_cell.angle_beta   90.00
_cell.angle_gamma   90.00
#
_symmetry.space_group_name_H-M   'P 1'
#
loop_
_entity.id
_entity.type
_entity.pdbx_description
1 polymer ?
#
loop_
_entity_poly.entity_id
_entity_poly.type
_entity_poly.pdbx_seq_one_letter_code
_entity_poly.pdbx_strand_id
1 'polypeptide(L)'
;MLGPGAGHPINSKENDKKNHLIFPKTLEWTLNWCIFQSMFDSKFCIQRNFLTNPSLLRKRLVAVGTLMFIISPCLVIFMLVYLFLRHAEQFYNHPSTASSRRWSNLSKWIFREFNEVDHFFKHRLNNSVAHSSNYLKQFPSPLMNTLAKFLCFVSGGFAAILIIIAFLDESLLEGHLYGRNLFWYAAIFGAFTALGRSIMSEELEVLDPEGMMASVVQHTHYFPKRWRGRENSNAVRAEFETLFQYTTMMLLEEMASIFITPYLLIFVIPKRVDDILQFISVFTVDVEGVGHVCSFSMFDFEKHGNGKYASPFDASHTMRSSQGKMEKSFLSFQSAYASWEPSAHGKQFLSKLRHFGEQRLRDEIQNFSSHGLTETHNSLQGNLTHRFGYQDVLHNDSVFSISPVS
;
A
#
# COMPACT_ATOMS: atom_id res chain seq x y z
N MET A 1 6.71 0.90 15.75
CA MET A 1 7.87 1.26 14.91
C MET A 1 7.43 1.20 13.45
N LEU A 2 7.68 2.25 12.68
CA LEU A 2 7.38 2.38 11.26
C LEU A 2 8.69 2.65 10.49
N GLY A 3 9.67 1.77 10.68
CA GLY A 3 10.83 1.69 9.80
C GLY A 3 10.61 0.57 8.77
N PRO A 4 11.25 0.64 7.59
CA PRO A 4 11.27 -0.49 6.67
C PRO A 4 11.87 -1.70 7.40
N GLY A 5 11.06 -2.70 7.73
CA GLY A 5 11.48 -3.91 8.45
C GLY A 5 10.78 -4.16 9.79
N ALA A 6 10.09 -3.16 10.35
CA ALA A 6 9.19 -3.35 11.47
C ALA A 6 7.82 -3.79 10.95
N GLY A 7 7.54 -5.09 11.01
CA GLY A 7 6.23 -5.63 10.68
C GLY A 7 5.17 -5.09 11.62
N HIS A 8 3.90 -5.15 11.21
CA HIS A 8 2.78 -4.80 12.06
C HIS A 8 2.92 -5.44 13.46
N PRO A 9 2.98 -4.65 14.54
CA PRO A 9 2.73 -5.17 15.88
C PRO A 9 1.22 -5.25 16.03
N ILE A 10 0.58 -6.21 15.37
CA ILE A 10 -0.79 -6.58 15.69
C ILE A 10 -0.74 -8.03 16.14
N ASN A 11 -0.45 -8.21 17.43
CA ASN A 11 -0.96 -9.37 18.14
C ASN A 11 -2.49 -9.27 18.06
N SER A 12 -3.11 -9.94 17.10
CA SER A 12 -4.55 -10.19 17.11
C SER A 12 -4.82 -11.33 18.09
N LYS A 13 -4.52 -11.10 19.36
CA LYS A 13 -5.22 -11.78 20.46
C LYS A 13 -5.85 -10.64 21.25
N GLU A 14 -7.18 -10.64 21.22
CA GLU A 14 -8.11 -9.72 21.88
C GLU A 14 -8.42 -8.38 21.19
N ASN A 15 -9.70 -8.26 20.84
CA ASN A 15 -10.46 -7.13 20.30
C ASN A 15 -10.36 -6.85 18.80
N ASP A 16 -11.51 -7.09 18.17
CA ASP A 16 -11.97 -6.80 16.81
C ASP A 16 -12.03 -5.29 16.48
N LYS A 17 -11.14 -4.49 17.08
CA LYS A 17 -11.03 -3.05 16.81
C LYS A 17 -10.14 -2.87 15.59
N LYS A 18 -10.78 -2.50 14.48
CA LYS A 18 -10.13 -2.01 13.26
C LYS A 18 -9.32 -0.76 13.58
N ASN A 19 -8.04 -0.92 13.92
CA ASN A 19 -7.14 0.20 14.13
C ASN A 19 -6.64 0.68 12.77
N HIS A 20 -7.25 1.77 12.27
CA HIS A 20 -6.79 2.47 11.08
C HIS A 20 -5.45 3.16 11.38
N LEU A 21 -4.37 2.70 10.75
CA LEU A 21 -3.03 3.21 10.97
C LEU A 21 -2.75 4.30 9.94
N ILE A 22 -2.55 5.52 10.42
CA ILE A 22 -2.28 6.69 9.59
C ILE A 22 -0.80 7.06 9.73
N PHE A 23 -0.12 7.25 8.60
CA PHE A 23 1.23 7.82 8.56
C PHE A 23 1.26 8.99 7.58
N PRO A 24 0.88 10.19 8.03
CA PRO A 24 0.80 11.38 7.18
C PRO A 24 2.19 11.87 6.76
N LYS A 25 2.27 12.59 5.64
CA LYS A 25 3.52 13.26 5.20
C LYS A 25 4.05 14.25 6.23
N THR A 26 3.15 14.97 6.90
CA THR A 26 3.53 15.92 7.95
C THR A 26 4.29 15.24 9.08
N LEU A 27 3.81 14.07 9.53
CA LEU A 27 4.49 13.29 10.56
C LEU A 27 5.82 12.72 10.06
N GLU A 28 5.86 12.19 8.84
CA GLU A 28 7.08 11.69 8.19
C GLU A 28 8.17 12.77 8.16
N TRP A 29 7.82 13.97 7.68
CA TRP A 29 8.73 15.11 7.59
C TRP A 29 9.26 15.50 8.96
N THR A 30 8.38 15.62 9.96
CA THR A 30 8.80 16.02 11.31
C THR A 30 9.67 14.96 11.98
N LEU A 31 9.39 13.67 11.79
CA LEU A 31 10.24 12.59 12.30
C LEU A 31 11.61 12.57 11.62
N ASN A 32 11.65 12.75 10.30
CA ASN A 32 12.90 12.84 9.56
C ASN A 32 13.76 14.00 10.07
N TRP A 33 13.16 15.16 10.30
CA TRP A 33 13.87 16.33 10.81
C TRP A 33 14.29 16.17 12.29
N CYS A 34 13.40 15.69 13.16
CA CYS A 34 13.65 15.58 14.59
C CYS A 34 14.57 14.43 14.98
N ILE A 35 14.57 13.32 14.24
CA ILE A 35 15.34 12.11 14.54
C ILE A 35 16.46 11.96 13.53
N PHE A 36 16.12 11.69 12.26
CA PHE A 36 17.09 11.25 11.26
C PHE A 36 18.17 12.30 10.96
N GLN A 37 17.78 13.52 10.58
CA GLN A 37 18.73 14.60 10.29
C GLN A 37 19.53 15.04 11.52
N SER A 38 18.98 14.86 12.72
CA SER A 38 19.67 15.21 13.97
C SER A 38 20.66 14.17 14.45
N MET A 39 20.52 12.93 13.98
CA MET A 39 21.29 11.79 14.45
C MET A 39 22.67 11.74 13.81
N PHE A 40 22.79 12.20 12.56
CA PHE A 40 24.03 12.13 11.78
C PHE A 40 24.89 13.39 11.93
N ASP A 41 26.20 13.19 11.89
CA ASP A 41 27.18 14.26 11.68
C ASP A 41 27.47 14.43 10.17
N SER A 42 28.23 15.47 9.82
CA SER A 42 28.77 15.76 8.48
C SER A 42 29.50 14.58 7.80
N LYS A 43 29.98 13.60 8.58
CA LYS A 43 30.64 12.38 8.11
C LYS A 43 29.71 11.17 7.98
N PHE A 44 28.39 11.36 8.06
CA PHE A 44 27.38 10.27 8.06
C PHE A 44 27.58 9.23 9.19
N CYS A 45 28.27 9.61 10.27
CA CYS A 45 28.36 8.82 11.49
C CYS A 45 27.30 9.30 12.48
N ILE A 46 26.78 8.37 13.30
CA ILE A 46 25.82 8.69 14.35
C ILE A 46 26.54 9.39 15.50
N GLN A 47 26.00 10.53 15.93
CA GLN A 47 26.54 11.30 17.04
C GLN A 47 26.39 10.52 18.35
N ARG A 48 27.49 10.26 19.06
CA ARG A 48 27.45 9.57 20.37
C ARG A 48 26.56 10.31 21.38
N ASN A 49 26.62 11.64 21.37
CA ASN A 49 25.80 12.49 22.24
C ASN A 49 24.29 12.29 22.02
N PHE A 50 23.88 11.93 20.80
CA PHE A 50 22.48 11.63 20.46
C PHE A 50 22.01 10.32 21.12
N LEU A 51 22.86 9.29 21.13
CA LEU A 51 22.57 8.00 21.75
C LEU A 51 22.59 8.07 23.28
N THR A 52 23.50 8.85 23.86
CA THR A 52 23.67 8.92 25.32
C THR A 52 22.62 9.78 26.01
N ASN A 53 22.00 10.75 25.32
CA ASN A 53 21.09 11.73 25.93
C ASN A 53 19.63 11.61 25.44
N PRO A 54 18.85 10.61 25.92
CA PRO A 54 17.45 10.44 25.55
C PRO A 54 16.58 11.64 25.93
N SER A 55 16.92 12.33 27.02
CA SER A 55 16.18 13.50 27.50
C SER A 55 16.22 14.67 26.52
N LEU A 56 17.30 14.85 25.78
CA LEU A 56 17.44 15.92 24.79
C LEU A 56 16.54 15.67 23.58
N LEU A 57 16.49 14.44 23.08
CA LEU A 57 15.58 14.06 21.99
C LEU A 57 14.11 14.19 22.41
N ARG A 58 13.76 13.79 23.64
CA ARG A 58 12.41 13.98 24.19
C ARG A 58 12.03 15.46 24.24
N LYS A 59 12.88 16.31 24.80
CA LYS A 59 12.65 17.76 24.87
C LYS A 59 12.49 18.37 23.49
N ARG A 60 13.31 17.96 22.51
CA ARG A 60 13.20 18.40 21.12
C ARG A 60 11.85 18.02 20.50
N LEU A 61 11.45 16.76 20.61
CA LEU A 61 10.17 16.28 20.07
C LEU A 61 8.99 17.04 20.67
N VAL A 62 8.99 17.23 21.99
CA VAL A 62 7.95 18.01 22.68
C VAL A 62 7.96 19.47 22.24
N ALA A 63 9.13 20.12 22.17
CA ALA A 63 9.24 21.51 21.74
C ALA A 63 8.72 21.73 20.31
N VAL A 64 9.10 20.86 19.38
CA VAL A 64 8.63 20.91 17.99
C VAL A 64 7.13 20.61 17.92
N GLY A 65 6.65 19.61 18.66
CA GLY A 65 5.22 19.30 18.76
C GLY A 65 4.41 20.48 19.31
N THR A 66 4.89 21.16 20.34
CA THR A 66 4.26 22.36 20.91
C THR A 66 4.23 23.50 19.92
N LEU A 67 5.33 23.75 19.20
CA LEU A 67 5.37 24.77 18.14
C LEU A 67 4.37 24.46 17.03
N MET A 68 4.33 23.21 16.55
CA MET A 68 3.36 22.78 15.53
C MET A 68 1.93 22.92 16.03
N PHE A 69 1.65 22.64 17.30
CA PHE A 69 0.33 22.85 17.89
C PHE A 69 -0.07 24.32 17.91
N ILE A 70 0.83 25.24 18.26
CA ILE A 70 0.57 26.68 18.26
C ILE A 70 0.31 27.20 16.84
N ILE A 71 1.01 26.69 15.83
CA ILE A 71 0.86 27.11 14.43
C ILE A 71 -0.35 26.40 13.75
N SER A 72 -0.83 25.28 14.31
CA SER A 72 -1.92 24.47 13.75
C SER A 72 -3.18 25.23 13.29
N PRO A 73 -3.75 26.20 14.04
CA PRO A 73 -4.93 26.94 13.57
C PRO A 73 -4.67 27.70 12.25
N CYS A 74 -3.47 28.26 12.07
CA CYS A 74 -3.11 28.95 10.84
C CYS A 74 -2.93 27.95 9.67
N LEU A 75 -2.33 26.79 9.94
CA LEU A 75 -2.11 25.75 8.92
C LEU A 75 -3.42 25.18 8.39
N VAL A 76 -4.43 25.00 9.24
CA VAL A 76 -5.74 24.48 8.83
C VAL A 76 -6.41 25.44 7.86
N ILE A 77 -6.41 26.74 8.17
CA ILE A 77 -7.00 27.77 7.28
C ILE A 77 -6.27 27.75 5.94
N PHE A 78 -4.93 27.75 5.96
CA PHE A 78 -4.13 27.67 4.73
C PHE A 78 -4.44 26.40 3.92
N MET A 79 -4.53 25.24 4.59
CA MET A 79 -4.78 23.97 3.92
C MET A 79 -6.19 23.90 3.32
N LEU A 80 -7.21 24.47 3.98
CA LEU A 80 -8.56 24.59 3.44
C LEU A 80 -8.58 25.44 2.17
N VAL A 81 -7.91 26.59 2.18
CA VAL A 81 -7.78 27.46 1.00
C VAL A 81 -7.02 26.75 -0.11
N TYR A 82 -5.90 26.10 0.20
CA TYR A 82 -5.11 25.34 -0.77
C TYR A 82 -5.93 24.21 -1.40
N LEU A 83 -6.69 23.46 -0.60
CA LEU A 83 -7.56 22.39 -1.07
C LEU A 83 -8.61 22.93 -2.03
N PHE A 84 -9.26 24.04 -1.67
CA PHE A 84 -10.24 24.70 -2.52
C PHE A 84 -9.61 25.15 -3.85
N LEU A 85 -8.50 25.88 -3.81
CA LEU A 85 -7.83 26.39 -5.02
C LEU A 85 -7.28 25.27 -5.91
N ARG A 86 -6.65 24.24 -5.32
CA ARG A 86 -6.00 23.17 -6.07
C ARG A 86 -6.99 22.19 -6.67
N HIS A 87 -8.08 21.89 -5.95
CA HIS A 87 -9.02 20.87 -6.37
C HIS A 87 -10.29 21.41 -7.02
N ALA A 88 -10.63 22.71 -6.90
CA ALA A 88 -11.76 23.27 -7.63
C ALA A 88 -11.66 23.01 -9.14
N GLU A 89 -10.48 23.22 -9.73
CA GLU A 89 -10.23 22.94 -11.15
C GLU A 89 -10.29 21.44 -11.48
N GLN A 90 -9.72 20.59 -10.63
CA GLN A 90 -9.68 19.13 -10.85
C GLN A 90 -11.06 18.48 -10.72
N PHE A 91 -11.85 18.89 -9.73
CA PHE A 91 -13.23 18.42 -9.56
C PHE A 91 -14.12 18.88 -10.71
N TYR A 92 -13.89 20.07 -11.25
CA TYR A 92 -14.65 20.59 -12.38
C TYR A 92 -14.33 19.85 -13.68
N ASN A 93 -13.05 19.61 -13.98
CA ASN A 93 -12.63 19.06 -15.27
C ASN A 93 -12.64 17.51 -15.33
N HIS A 94 -12.36 16.81 -14.22
CA HIS A 94 -12.24 15.34 -14.21
C HIS A 94 -12.80 14.74 -12.92
N PRO A 95 -14.14 14.60 -12.78
CA PRO A 95 -14.77 14.09 -11.57
C PRO A 95 -14.32 12.65 -11.19
N SER A 96 -13.88 11.85 -12.17
CA SER A 96 -13.31 10.51 -11.96
C SER A 96 -11.94 10.51 -11.24
N THR A 97 -11.24 11.65 -11.22
CA THR A 97 -9.97 11.76 -10.48
C THR A 97 -10.20 11.69 -8.97
N ALA A 98 -11.34 12.15 -8.48
CA ALA A 98 -11.69 12.12 -7.07
C ALA A 98 -11.95 10.70 -6.55
N SER A 99 -12.46 9.81 -7.42
CA SER A 99 -12.64 8.38 -7.12
C SER A 99 -11.39 7.55 -7.37
N SER A 100 -10.30 8.16 -7.85
CA SER A 100 -9.03 7.45 -8.04
C SER A 100 -8.41 7.04 -6.70
N ARG A 101 -7.86 5.83 -6.68
CA ARG A 101 -7.15 5.26 -5.53
C ARG A 101 -5.65 5.35 -5.74
N ARG A 102 -4.92 5.50 -4.63
CA ARG A 102 -3.45 5.50 -4.61
C ARG A 102 -2.95 4.82 -3.35
N TRP A 103 -1.69 4.40 -3.41
CA TRP A 103 -0.99 3.86 -2.26
C TRP A 103 -0.77 4.92 -1.17
N SER A 104 -1.23 4.60 0.04
CA SER A 104 -1.08 5.44 1.23
C SER A 104 0.39 5.64 1.56
N ASN A 105 0.72 6.71 2.27
CA ASN A 105 2.10 6.98 2.64
C ASN A 105 2.71 5.87 3.53
N LEU A 106 1.89 5.29 4.41
CA LEU A 106 2.26 4.11 5.19
C LEU A 106 2.63 2.93 4.29
N SER A 107 1.79 2.60 3.31
CA SER A 107 2.03 1.47 2.40
C SER A 107 3.36 1.60 1.66
N LYS A 108 3.77 2.83 1.30
CA LYS A 108 5.04 3.08 0.63
C LYS A 108 6.24 2.63 1.48
N TRP A 109 6.24 2.96 2.77
CA TRP A 109 7.30 2.53 3.70
C TRP A 109 7.28 1.01 3.96
N ILE A 110 6.09 0.40 3.95
CA ILE A 110 5.94 -1.05 4.08
C ILE A 110 6.55 -1.76 2.86
N PHE A 111 6.24 -1.30 1.65
CA PHE A 111 6.62 -1.94 0.39
C PHE A 111 8.06 -1.66 -0.03
N ARG A 112 8.63 -0.52 0.38
CA ARG A 112 9.98 -0.13 0.02
C ARG A 112 11.01 -1.11 0.56
N GLU A 113 11.88 -1.61 -0.29
CA GLU A 113 12.91 -2.59 0.05
C GLU A 113 14.20 -1.93 0.54
N PHE A 114 15.05 -2.71 1.21
CA PHE A 114 16.37 -2.23 1.61
C PHE A 114 17.24 -2.00 0.38
N ASN A 115 18.00 -0.90 0.37
CA ASN A 115 18.81 -0.45 -0.77
C ASN A 115 18.04 -0.21 -2.08
N GLU A 116 16.71 -0.02 -2.00
CA GLU A 116 15.89 0.32 -3.16
C GLU A 116 15.92 1.84 -3.43
N VAL A 117 16.35 2.19 -4.64
CA VAL A 117 16.39 3.58 -5.12
C VAL A 117 14.97 4.06 -5.46
N ASP A 118 14.72 5.35 -5.24
CA ASP A 118 13.39 5.95 -5.36
C ASP A 118 12.73 5.76 -6.74
N HIS A 119 13.48 5.81 -7.84
CA HIS A 119 12.93 5.62 -9.17
C HIS A 119 12.49 4.16 -9.44
N PHE A 120 13.25 3.17 -8.98
CA PHE A 120 12.86 1.76 -9.07
C PHE A 120 11.60 1.49 -8.25
N PHE A 121 11.57 2.02 -7.02
CA PHE A 121 10.41 1.91 -6.15
C PHE A 121 9.17 2.53 -6.79
N LYS A 122 9.28 3.75 -7.31
CA LYS A 122 8.17 4.44 -7.99
C LYS A 122 7.68 3.69 -9.22
N HIS A 123 8.60 3.19 -10.06
CA HIS A 123 8.25 2.41 -11.24
C HIS A 123 7.42 1.18 -10.86
N ARG A 124 7.94 0.36 -9.93
CA ARG A 124 7.27 -0.83 -9.40
C ARG A 124 5.90 -0.52 -8.78
N LEU A 125 5.83 0.54 -7.98
CA LEU A 125 4.59 0.94 -7.31
C LEU A 125 3.55 1.51 -8.28
N ASN A 126 3.95 2.22 -9.32
CA ASN A 126 3.04 2.77 -10.33
C ASN A 126 2.42 1.65 -11.18
N ASN A 127 3.22 0.64 -11.55
CA ASN A 127 2.73 -0.52 -12.30
C ASN A 127 1.71 -1.34 -11.51
N SER A 128 1.81 -1.36 -10.17
CA SER A 128 0.85 -2.07 -9.32
C SER A 128 -0.52 -1.38 -9.19
N VAL A 129 -0.65 -0.09 -9.53
CA VAL A 129 -1.88 0.69 -9.32
C VAL A 129 -3.05 0.10 -10.11
N ALA A 130 -2.84 -0.24 -11.38
CA ALA A 130 -3.89 -0.81 -12.23
C ALA A 130 -4.36 -2.18 -11.71
N HIS A 131 -3.41 -3.07 -11.38
CA HIS A 131 -3.70 -4.39 -10.81
C HIS A 131 -4.44 -4.28 -9.47
N SER A 132 -4.08 -3.29 -8.64
CA SER A 132 -4.70 -3.06 -7.32
C SER A 132 -6.13 -2.55 -7.44
N SER A 133 -6.39 -1.65 -8.38
CA SER A 133 -7.74 -1.21 -8.71
C SER A 133 -8.59 -2.38 -9.21
N ASN A 134 -8.05 -3.21 -10.11
CA ASN A 134 -8.78 -4.37 -10.63
C ASN A 134 -9.03 -5.44 -9.54
N TYR A 135 -8.10 -5.67 -8.60
CA TYR A 135 -8.35 -6.55 -7.45
C TYR A 135 -9.54 -6.07 -6.62
N LEU A 136 -9.66 -4.76 -6.35
CA LEU A 136 -10.79 -4.23 -5.58
C LEU A 136 -12.12 -4.27 -6.33
N LYS A 137 -12.11 -4.24 -7.68
CA LYS A 137 -13.32 -4.43 -8.48
C LYS A 137 -13.91 -5.83 -8.36
N GLN A 138 -13.08 -6.83 -8.05
CA GLN A 138 -13.53 -8.21 -7.77
C GLN A 138 -14.45 -8.33 -6.55
N PHE A 139 -14.66 -7.24 -5.79
CA PHE A 139 -15.54 -7.19 -4.63
C PHE A 139 -16.71 -6.21 -4.83
N PRO A 140 -17.68 -6.55 -5.70
CA PRO A 140 -18.86 -5.74 -5.86
C PRO A 140 -19.65 -5.69 -4.55
N SER A 141 -20.01 -4.49 -4.10
CA SER A 141 -20.85 -4.32 -2.92
C SER A 141 -22.33 -4.34 -3.33
N PRO A 142 -23.09 -5.41 -3.02
CA PRO A 142 -24.48 -5.55 -3.48
C PRO A 142 -25.38 -4.42 -2.97
N LEU A 143 -25.15 -3.92 -1.76
CA LEU A 143 -25.91 -2.81 -1.18
C LEU A 143 -25.74 -1.50 -1.99
N MET A 144 -24.52 -1.17 -2.40
CA MET A 144 -24.28 0.03 -3.21
C MET A 144 -24.89 -0.12 -4.60
N ASN A 145 -24.84 -1.32 -5.19
CA ASN A 145 -25.46 -1.57 -6.50
C ASN A 145 -26.99 -1.44 -6.42
N THR A 146 -27.63 -2.00 -5.38
CA THR A 146 -29.07 -1.85 -5.16
C THR A 146 -29.47 -0.39 -4.94
N LEU A 147 -28.71 0.35 -4.13
CA LEU A 147 -28.95 1.77 -3.89
C LEU A 147 -28.77 2.60 -5.16
N ALA A 148 -27.74 2.31 -5.96
CA ALA A 148 -27.50 2.97 -7.23
C ALA A 148 -28.62 2.71 -8.24
N LYS A 149 -29.08 1.44 -8.36
CA LYS A 149 -30.24 1.06 -9.19
C LYS A 149 -31.51 1.79 -8.75
N PHE A 150 -31.78 1.88 -7.44
CA PHE A 150 -32.91 2.63 -6.89
C PHE A 150 -32.82 4.13 -7.21
N LEU A 151 -31.67 4.76 -6.96
CA LEU A 151 -31.46 6.17 -7.25
C LEU A 151 -31.62 6.49 -8.74
N CYS A 152 -31.08 5.64 -9.61
CA CYS A 152 -31.25 5.77 -11.07
C CYS A 152 -32.72 5.65 -11.48
N PHE A 153 -33.46 4.72 -10.89
CA PHE A 153 -34.88 4.53 -11.20
C PHE A 153 -35.71 5.75 -10.78
N VAL A 154 -35.54 6.24 -9.55
CA VAL A 154 -36.29 7.38 -9.03
C VAL A 154 -35.93 8.66 -9.78
N SER A 155 -34.63 8.99 -9.87
CA SER A 155 -34.18 10.21 -10.56
C SER A 155 -34.46 10.16 -12.06
N GLY A 156 -34.27 9.01 -12.71
CA GLY A 156 -34.56 8.82 -14.12
C GLY A 156 -36.06 8.93 -14.43
N GLY A 157 -36.94 8.46 -13.54
CA GLY A 157 -38.38 8.62 -13.68
C GLY A 157 -38.82 10.09 -13.65
N PHE A 158 -38.34 10.86 -12.67
CA PHE A 158 -38.62 12.31 -12.62
C PHE A 158 -38.03 13.05 -13.81
N ALA A 159 -36.80 12.72 -14.24
CA ALA A 159 -36.20 13.30 -15.43
C ALA A 159 -37.01 12.98 -16.69
N ALA A 160 -37.51 11.75 -16.85
CA ALA A 160 -38.34 11.36 -17.99
C ALA A 160 -39.66 12.15 -18.05
N ILE A 161 -40.32 12.35 -16.91
CA ILE A 161 -41.54 13.19 -16.83
C ILE A 161 -41.23 14.63 -17.25
N LEU A 162 -40.13 15.22 -16.74
CA LEU A 162 -39.73 16.58 -17.11
C LEU A 162 -39.37 16.71 -18.59
N ILE A 163 -38.75 15.68 -19.18
CA ILE A 163 -38.47 15.62 -20.63
C ILE A 163 -39.77 15.57 -21.43
N ILE A 164 -40.77 14.80 -21.00
CA ILE A 164 -42.09 14.76 -21.67
C ILE A 164 -42.76 16.13 -21.60
N ILE A 165 -42.73 16.81 -20.45
CA ILE A 165 -43.25 18.18 -20.32
C ILE A 165 -42.52 19.12 -21.27
N ALA A 166 -41.19 18.99 -21.40
CA ALA A 166 -40.39 19.78 -22.35
C ALA A 166 -40.87 19.61 -23.79
N PHE A 167 -41.18 18.38 -24.19
CA PHE A 167 -41.68 18.07 -25.54
C PHE A 167 -43.10 18.58 -25.79
N LEU A 168 -43.93 18.67 -24.74
CA LEU A 168 -45.30 19.17 -24.88
C LEU A 168 -45.33 20.69 -25.01
N ASP A 169 -44.60 21.39 -24.16
CA ASP A 169 -44.49 22.85 -24.18
C ASP A 169 -43.24 23.32 -23.43
N GLU A 170 -42.31 23.94 -24.15
CA GLU A 170 -41.07 24.48 -23.58
C GLU A 170 -41.34 25.56 -22.51
N SER A 171 -42.44 26.30 -22.62
CA SER A 171 -42.78 27.38 -21.66
C SER A 171 -43.12 26.85 -20.27
N LEU A 172 -43.59 25.59 -20.16
CA LEU A 172 -43.84 24.93 -18.88
C LEU A 172 -42.54 24.64 -18.11
N LEU A 173 -41.39 24.55 -18.79
CA LEU A 173 -40.10 24.37 -18.14
C LEU A 173 -39.55 25.64 -17.47
N GLU A 174 -40.01 26.81 -17.92
CA GLU A 174 -39.71 28.10 -17.28
C GLU A 174 -40.58 28.35 -16.04
N GLY A 175 -41.59 27.52 -15.82
CA GLY A 175 -42.40 27.50 -14.61
C GLY A 175 -41.53 27.42 -13.36
N HIS A 176 -41.74 28.36 -12.44
CA HIS A 176 -40.99 28.43 -11.18
C HIS A 176 -41.65 27.57 -10.11
N LEU A 177 -40.93 26.57 -9.63
CA LEU A 177 -41.31 25.75 -8.47
C LEU A 177 -40.29 26.03 -7.36
N TYR A 178 -40.76 26.44 -6.18
CA TYR A 178 -39.89 26.80 -5.03
C TYR A 178 -38.73 27.75 -5.36
N GLY A 179 -38.95 28.71 -6.28
CA GLY A 179 -37.97 29.74 -6.63
C GLY A 179 -36.88 29.31 -7.62
N ARG A 180 -37.00 28.13 -8.25
CA ARG A 180 -36.16 27.69 -9.38
C ARG A 180 -37.04 27.20 -10.52
N ASN A 181 -36.55 27.26 -11.76
CA ASN A 181 -37.26 26.73 -12.92
C ASN A 181 -37.21 25.19 -12.95
N LEU A 182 -38.16 24.55 -13.63
CA LEU A 182 -38.20 23.10 -13.81
C LEU A 182 -36.94 22.56 -14.49
N PHE A 183 -36.31 23.35 -15.37
CA PHE A 183 -35.02 23.03 -15.99
C PHE A 183 -33.92 22.72 -14.97
N TRP A 184 -33.82 23.50 -13.89
CA TRP A 184 -32.82 23.31 -12.84
C TRP A 184 -32.98 21.95 -12.15
N TYR A 185 -34.22 21.52 -11.90
CA TYR A 185 -34.51 20.20 -11.34
C TYR A 185 -34.22 19.08 -12.33
N ALA A 186 -34.50 19.27 -13.62
CA ALA A 186 -34.15 18.30 -14.66
C ALA A 186 -32.64 18.05 -14.71
N ALA A 187 -31.83 19.12 -14.64
CA ALA A 187 -30.37 19.02 -14.59
C ALA A 187 -29.88 18.24 -13.36
N ILE A 188 -30.50 18.45 -12.18
CA ILE A 188 -30.16 17.73 -10.95
C ILE A 188 -30.51 16.25 -11.04
N PHE A 189 -31.73 15.92 -11.49
CA PHE A 189 -32.13 14.52 -11.65
C PHE A 189 -31.26 13.80 -12.67
N GLY A 190 -30.93 14.46 -13.79
CA GLY A 190 -29.98 13.96 -14.78
C GLY A 190 -28.59 13.70 -14.19
N ALA A 191 -28.06 14.63 -13.38
CA ALA A 191 -26.79 14.46 -12.70
C ALA A 191 -26.80 13.28 -11.71
N PHE A 192 -27.86 13.12 -10.92
CA PHE A 192 -28.01 11.97 -10.02
C PHE A 192 -28.12 10.64 -10.77
N THR A 193 -28.85 10.60 -11.89
CA THR A 193 -28.94 9.41 -12.74
C THR A 193 -27.57 9.05 -13.33
N ALA A 194 -26.84 10.03 -13.86
CA ALA A 194 -25.49 9.81 -14.41
C ALA A 194 -24.52 9.29 -13.34
N LEU A 195 -24.55 9.89 -12.14
CA LEU A 195 -23.74 9.44 -11.01
C LEU A 195 -24.11 8.02 -10.58
N GLY A 196 -25.40 7.72 -10.45
CA GLY A 196 -25.86 6.37 -10.09
C GLY A 196 -25.39 5.33 -11.10
N ARG A 197 -25.47 5.62 -12.41
CA ARG A 197 -24.95 4.71 -13.46
C ARG A 197 -23.45 4.49 -13.36
N SER A 198 -22.66 5.50 -12.99
CA SER A 198 -21.22 5.35 -12.81
C SER A 198 -20.82 4.42 -11.65
N ILE A 199 -21.72 4.22 -10.68
CA ILE A 199 -21.51 3.34 -9.51
C ILE A 199 -21.91 1.89 -9.82
N MET A 200 -22.80 1.69 -10.81
CA MET A 200 -23.23 0.35 -11.20
C MET A 200 -22.06 -0.40 -11.83
N SER A 201 -21.67 -1.52 -11.21
CA SER A 201 -20.63 -2.41 -11.75
C SER A 201 -21.11 -3.05 -13.05
N GLU A 202 -20.27 -3.04 -14.09
CA GLU A 202 -20.49 -3.85 -15.29
C GLU A 202 -20.39 -5.34 -14.89
N GLU A 203 -21.49 -6.07 -15.02
CA GLU A 203 -21.67 -7.45 -14.51
C GLU A 203 -20.83 -8.53 -15.24
N LEU A 204 -19.79 -8.16 -16.03
CA LEU A 204 -19.05 -9.07 -16.91
C LEU A 204 -17.55 -9.29 -16.58
N GLU A 205 -17.08 -8.92 -15.38
CA GLU A 205 -15.72 -9.30 -14.96
C GLU A 205 -15.71 -10.74 -14.41
N VAL A 206 -14.85 -11.60 -14.99
CA VAL A 206 -14.59 -12.95 -14.44
C VAL A 206 -13.96 -12.79 -13.06
N LEU A 207 -14.63 -13.33 -12.05
CA LEU A 207 -14.19 -13.25 -10.66
C LEU A 207 -12.97 -14.14 -10.42
N ASP A 208 -11.79 -13.53 -10.33
CA ASP A 208 -10.54 -14.18 -9.92
C ASP A 208 -9.74 -13.27 -8.95
N PRO A 209 -10.17 -13.15 -7.69
CA PRO A 209 -9.48 -12.34 -6.70
C PRO A 209 -8.07 -12.87 -6.38
N GLU A 210 -7.82 -14.18 -6.53
CA GLU A 210 -6.53 -14.80 -6.24
C GLU A 210 -5.48 -14.43 -7.30
N GLY A 211 -5.79 -14.59 -8.59
CA GLY A 211 -4.90 -14.19 -9.68
C GLY A 211 -4.64 -12.68 -9.72
N MET A 212 -5.66 -11.87 -9.43
CA MET A 212 -5.50 -10.42 -9.33
C MET A 212 -4.60 -10.01 -8.15
N MET A 213 -4.77 -10.64 -6.98
CA MET A 213 -3.88 -10.43 -5.84
C MET A 213 -2.44 -10.85 -6.17
N ALA A 214 -2.24 -11.98 -6.85
CA ALA A 214 -0.91 -12.42 -7.28
C ALA A 214 -0.20 -11.36 -8.16
N SER A 215 -0.93 -10.77 -9.10
CA SER A 215 -0.43 -9.67 -9.96
C SER A 215 -0.05 -8.42 -9.16
N VAL A 216 -0.80 -8.11 -8.11
CA VAL A 216 -0.46 -6.99 -7.19
C VAL A 216 0.78 -7.32 -6.36
N VAL A 217 0.90 -8.54 -5.86
CA VAL A 217 2.03 -8.99 -5.03
C VAL A 217 3.32 -9.04 -5.84
N GLN A 218 3.26 -9.42 -7.12
CA GLN A 218 4.41 -9.41 -8.02
C GLN A 218 5.08 -8.04 -8.08
N HIS A 219 4.31 -6.97 -8.00
CA HIS A 219 4.84 -5.62 -7.99
C HIS A 219 5.09 -5.11 -6.57
N THR A 220 4.18 -5.30 -5.62
CA THR A 220 4.32 -4.72 -4.26
C THR A 220 5.30 -5.47 -3.36
N HIS A 221 5.58 -6.75 -3.67
CA HIS A 221 6.37 -7.70 -2.86
C HIS A 221 5.85 -7.91 -1.43
N TYR A 222 4.65 -7.38 -1.14
CA TYR A 222 4.02 -7.43 0.17
C TYR A 222 2.83 -8.38 0.15
N PHE A 223 2.95 -9.46 0.92
CA PHE A 223 1.88 -10.43 1.07
C PHE A 223 1.92 -11.05 2.48
N PRO A 224 1.18 -10.47 3.45
CA PRO A 224 1.23 -10.91 4.82
C PRO A 224 0.59 -12.29 4.96
N LYS A 225 1.10 -13.10 5.90
CA LYS A 225 0.65 -14.49 6.10
C LYS A 225 -0.85 -14.65 6.29
N ARG A 226 -1.51 -13.65 6.88
CA ARG A 226 -2.95 -13.64 7.14
C ARG A 226 -3.83 -13.54 5.88
N TRP A 227 -3.27 -13.10 4.75
CA TRP A 227 -4.01 -12.99 3.49
C TRP A 227 -4.03 -14.29 2.68
N ARG A 228 -3.08 -15.19 2.96
CA ARG A 228 -2.87 -16.42 2.19
C ARG A 228 -4.05 -17.37 2.34
N GLY A 229 -4.61 -17.81 1.22
CA GLY A 229 -5.80 -18.66 1.18
C GLY A 229 -7.08 -17.96 1.64
N ARG A 230 -7.07 -16.63 1.75
CA ARG A 230 -8.21 -15.78 2.14
C ARG A 230 -8.28 -14.52 1.27
N GLU A 231 -7.70 -14.56 0.08
CA GLU A 231 -7.57 -13.44 -0.85
C GLU A 231 -8.93 -12.91 -1.28
N ASN A 232 -9.95 -13.77 -1.34
CA ASN A 232 -11.35 -13.45 -1.64
C ASN A 232 -12.18 -12.98 -0.43
N SER A 233 -11.57 -12.80 0.75
CA SER A 233 -12.31 -12.45 1.96
C SER A 233 -12.47 -10.94 2.14
N ASN A 234 -13.62 -10.54 2.70
CA ASN A 234 -13.89 -9.13 3.04
C ASN A 234 -12.90 -8.55 4.08
N ALA A 235 -12.30 -9.40 4.91
CA ALA A 235 -11.28 -8.97 5.86
C ALA A 235 -9.99 -8.53 5.15
N VAL A 236 -9.54 -9.31 4.15
CA VAL A 236 -8.38 -8.96 3.33
C VAL A 236 -8.67 -7.71 2.50
N ARG A 237 -9.85 -7.62 1.88
CA ARG A 237 -10.31 -6.42 1.18
C ARG A 237 -10.21 -5.17 2.07
N ALA A 238 -10.79 -5.21 3.26
CA ALA A 238 -10.79 -4.06 4.16
C ALA A 238 -9.37 -3.64 4.59
N GLU A 239 -8.47 -4.59 4.84
CA GLU A 239 -7.06 -4.27 5.13
C GLU A 239 -6.36 -3.68 3.90
N PHE A 240 -6.59 -4.26 2.71
CA PHE A 240 -6.03 -3.78 1.45
C PHE A 240 -6.47 -2.34 1.16
N GLU A 241 -7.73 -1.99 1.43
CA GLU A 241 -8.24 -0.62 1.28
C GLU A 241 -7.54 0.39 2.20
N THR A 242 -7.01 -0.02 3.35
CA THR A 242 -6.19 0.87 4.21
C THR A 242 -4.82 1.19 3.59
N LEU A 243 -4.29 0.28 2.77
CA LEU A 243 -3.04 0.46 2.04
C LEU A 243 -3.29 1.21 0.72
N PHE A 244 -4.37 0.89 0.01
CA PHE A 244 -4.75 1.45 -1.28
C PHE A 244 -6.02 2.30 -1.18
N GLN A 245 -5.82 3.54 -0.72
CA GLN A 245 -6.87 4.45 -0.30
C GLN A 245 -7.37 5.35 -1.43
N TYR A 246 -8.57 5.90 -1.29
CA TYR A 246 -9.05 6.98 -2.14
C TYR A 246 -8.24 8.26 -1.95
N THR A 247 -8.01 8.99 -3.05
CA THR A 247 -7.30 10.29 -3.02
C THR A 247 -7.93 11.27 -2.03
N THR A 248 -9.26 11.33 -1.96
CA THR A 248 -9.99 12.17 -1.00
C THR A 248 -9.76 11.75 0.45
N MET A 249 -9.68 10.43 0.73
CA MET A 249 -9.40 9.94 2.08
C MET A 249 -7.99 10.35 2.53
N MET A 250 -6.98 10.20 1.67
CA MET A 250 -5.62 10.66 1.96
C MET A 250 -5.56 12.17 2.23
N LEU A 251 -6.36 12.97 1.54
CA LEU A 251 -6.44 14.41 1.76
C LEU A 251 -7.03 14.75 3.15
N LEU A 252 -8.09 14.04 3.54
CA LEU A 252 -8.67 14.17 4.89
C LEU A 252 -7.67 13.73 5.98
N GLU A 253 -6.90 12.66 5.73
CA GLU A 253 -5.82 12.23 6.64
C GLU A 253 -4.74 13.31 6.80
N GLU A 254 -4.34 13.97 5.72
CA GLU A 254 -3.37 15.07 5.78
C GLU A 254 -3.93 16.29 6.54
N MET A 255 -5.22 16.62 6.38
CA MET A 255 -5.85 17.67 7.19
C MET A 255 -5.90 17.31 8.67
N ALA A 256 -6.30 16.07 9.00
CA ALA A 256 -6.30 15.58 10.37
C ALA A 256 -4.88 15.53 10.96
N SER A 257 -3.86 15.32 10.11
CA SER A 257 -2.45 15.27 10.53
C SER A 257 -1.96 16.56 11.17
N ILE A 258 -2.55 17.71 10.84
CA ILE A 258 -2.20 19.02 11.43
C ILE A 258 -2.38 18.97 12.96
N PHE A 259 -3.39 18.23 13.44
CA PHE A 259 -3.67 18.07 14.86
C PHE A 259 -3.09 16.77 15.43
N ILE A 260 -3.13 15.67 14.67
CA ILE A 260 -2.64 14.37 15.13
C ILE A 260 -1.11 14.39 15.31
N THR A 261 -0.36 15.02 14.40
CA THR A 261 1.11 15.08 14.45
C THR A 261 1.64 15.73 15.74
N PRO A 262 1.22 16.95 16.14
CA PRO A 262 1.68 17.54 17.39
C PRO A 262 1.25 16.70 18.61
N TYR A 263 0.05 16.11 18.61
CA TYR A 263 -0.36 15.19 19.68
C TYR A 263 0.59 13.99 19.81
N LEU A 264 0.94 13.34 18.70
CA LEU A 264 1.87 12.21 18.69
C LEU A 264 3.26 12.62 19.20
N LEU A 265 3.75 13.80 18.78
CA LEU A 265 5.07 14.31 19.14
C LEU A 265 5.18 14.73 20.61
N ILE A 266 4.09 15.20 21.22
CA ILE A 266 4.08 15.61 22.63
C ILE A 266 3.87 14.41 23.55
N PHE A 267 2.92 13.52 23.23
CA PHE A 267 2.42 12.54 24.20
C PHE A 267 2.80 11.09 23.91
N VAL A 268 3.05 10.71 22.66
CA VAL A 268 3.20 9.31 22.26
C VAL A 268 4.66 8.95 21.96
N ILE A 269 5.28 9.67 21.02
CA ILE A 269 6.65 9.40 20.56
C ILE A 269 7.69 9.61 21.67
N PRO A 270 7.61 10.66 22.52
CA PRO A 270 8.58 10.85 23.60
C PRO A 270 8.65 9.65 24.55
N LYS A 271 7.54 8.96 24.80
CA LYS A 271 7.50 7.75 25.64
C LYS A 271 8.25 6.56 25.04
N ARG A 272 8.48 6.57 23.73
CA ARG A 272 9.13 5.51 22.94
C ARG A 272 10.57 5.87 22.51
N VAL A 273 11.11 6.99 22.99
CA VAL A 273 12.46 7.43 22.62
C VAL A 273 13.53 6.40 23.00
N ASP A 274 13.42 5.77 24.16
CA ASP A 274 14.43 4.79 24.59
C ASP A 274 14.44 3.57 23.66
N ASP A 275 13.26 3.06 23.28
CA ASP A 275 13.11 1.97 22.30
C ASP A 275 13.71 2.35 20.94
N ILE A 276 13.54 3.60 20.51
CA ILE A 276 14.09 4.12 19.24
C ILE A 276 15.61 4.17 19.30
N LEU A 277 16.19 4.73 20.38
CA LEU A 277 17.64 4.84 20.53
C LEU A 277 18.29 3.46 20.69
N GLN A 278 17.62 2.53 21.40
CA GLN A 278 18.05 1.14 21.49
C GLN A 278 18.04 0.45 20.13
N PHE A 279 17.00 0.66 19.32
CA PHE A 279 16.97 0.13 17.96
C PHE A 279 18.11 0.70 17.12
N ILE A 280 18.32 2.01 17.15
CA ILE A 280 19.41 2.65 16.41
C ILE A 280 20.76 2.11 16.84
N SER A 281 21.02 1.95 18.15
CA SER A 281 22.32 1.46 18.63
C SER A 281 22.57 0.00 18.26
N VAL A 282 21.54 -0.87 18.28
CA VAL A 282 21.66 -2.31 18.00
C VAL A 282 21.76 -2.60 16.49
N PHE A 283 21.03 -1.84 15.67
CA PHE A 283 20.89 -2.07 14.23
C PHE A 283 21.70 -1.08 13.37
N THR A 284 22.72 -0.44 13.94
CA THR A 284 23.70 0.35 13.18
C THR A 284 25.00 -0.42 13.05
N VAL A 285 25.58 -0.41 11.85
CA VAL A 285 26.92 -0.94 11.56
C VAL A 285 27.73 0.15 10.86
N ASP A 286 29.01 0.26 11.21
CA ASP A 286 29.95 1.15 10.53
C ASP A 286 30.53 0.45 9.30
N VAL A 287 30.46 1.11 8.15
CA VAL A 287 30.97 0.60 6.88
C VAL A 287 32.03 1.56 6.36
N GLU A 288 33.22 1.03 6.13
CA GLU A 288 34.36 1.80 5.63
C GLU A 288 34.00 2.52 4.31
N GLY A 289 34.26 3.83 4.26
CA GLY A 289 33.96 4.67 3.10
C GLY A 289 32.50 5.14 2.96
N VAL A 290 31.56 4.58 3.72
CA VAL A 290 30.14 4.99 3.70
C VAL A 290 29.71 5.67 4.99
N GLY A 291 30.16 5.16 6.14
CA GLY A 291 29.75 5.60 7.47
C GLY A 291 28.73 4.64 8.11
N HIS A 292 27.87 5.18 8.98
CA HIS A 292 26.92 4.36 9.74
C HIS A 292 25.67 4.04 8.92
N VAL A 293 25.41 2.75 8.71
CA VAL A 293 24.27 2.25 7.96
C VAL A 293 23.41 1.30 8.79
N CYS A 294 22.18 1.05 8.33
CA CYS A 294 21.33 0.05 8.93
C CYS A 294 21.91 -1.35 8.71
N SER A 295 21.92 -2.19 9.74
CA SER A 295 22.47 -3.54 9.64
C SER A 295 21.65 -4.43 8.69
N PHE A 296 20.35 -4.20 8.54
CA PHE A 296 19.51 -4.92 7.58
C PHE A 296 19.88 -4.63 6.12
N SER A 297 20.37 -3.43 5.81
CA SER A 297 20.80 -3.09 4.45
C SER A 297 22.15 -3.71 4.06
N MET A 298 22.89 -4.29 5.01
CA MET A 298 24.11 -5.05 4.71
C MET A 298 23.84 -6.49 4.28
N PHE A 299 22.58 -6.94 4.33
CA PHE A 299 22.18 -8.31 4.03
C PHE A 299 22.97 -9.35 4.84
N ASP A 300 23.19 -9.05 6.12
CA ASP A 300 23.89 -9.94 7.06
C ASP A 300 22.95 -11.08 7.51
N PHE A 301 23.02 -12.20 6.80
CA PHE A 301 22.23 -13.40 7.09
C PHE A 301 22.57 -14.02 8.44
N GLU A 302 23.80 -13.90 8.94
CA GLU A 302 24.20 -14.49 10.21
C GLU A 302 23.48 -13.79 11.37
N LYS A 303 23.46 -12.45 11.34
CA LYS A 303 22.84 -11.63 12.39
C LYS A 303 21.33 -11.51 12.26
N HIS A 304 20.79 -11.52 11.03
CA HIS A 304 19.40 -11.12 10.75
C HIS A 304 18.57 -12.12 9.95
N GLY A 305 19.17 -13.25 9.54
CA GLY A 305 18.55 -14.24 8.67
C GLY A 305 17.27 -14.85 9.23
N ASN A 306 16.33 -15.17 8.35
CA ASN A 306 15.08 -15.83 8.70
C ASN A 306 14.97 -17.16 7.97
N GLY A 307 15.14 -18.26 8.69
CA GLY A 307 15.15 -19.62 8.12
C GLY A 307 13.86 -19.96 7.38
N LYS A 308 12.73 -19.38 7.80
CA LYS A 308 11.44 -19.55 7.10
C LYS A 308 11.48 -19.00 5.69
N TYR A 309 12.35 -18.06 5.36
CA TYR A 309 12.48 -17.47 4.03
C TYR A 309 13.72 -18.01 3.31
N ALA A 310 14.13 -19.24 3.59
CA ALA A 310 15.29 -19.93 2.99
C ALA A 310 16.67 -19.37 3.36
N SER A 311 16.75 -18.44 4.31
CA SER A 311 18.04 -17.97 4.84
C SER A 311 18.87 -19.15 5.38
N PRO A 312 20.20 -19.14 5.19
CA PRO A 312 21.07 -20.16 5.76
C PRO A 312 21.07 -20.21 7.29
N PHE A 313 20.80 -19.07 7.93
CA PHE A 313 20.69 -18.93 9.38
C PHE A 313 19.28 -18.48 9.80
N ASP A 314 18.89 -18.78 11.03
CA ASP A 314 17.64 -18.31 11.64
C ASP A 314 17.95 -17.54 12.93
N ALA A 315 18.00 -16.21 12.80
CA ALA A 315 18.19 -15.30 13.91
C ALA A 315 16.93 -15.20 14.79
N SER A 316 17.11 -14.72 16.02
CA SER A 316 16.01 -14.52 16.96
C SER A 316 14.97 -13.53 16.41
N HIS A 317 13.72 -13.65 16.89
CA HIS A 317 12.63 -12.82 16.40
C HIS A 317 12.88 -11.31 16.57
N THR A 318 13.61 -10.91 17.61
CA THR A 318 13.95 -9.50 17.86
C THR A 318 15.03 -8.97 16.92
N MET A 319 15.88 -9.85 16.39
CA MET A 319 16.99 -9.49 15.53
C MET A 319 16.66 -9.60 14.04
N ARG A 320 15.61 -10.32 13.63
CA ARG A 320 15.28 -10.48 12.21
C ARG A 320 14.27 -9.46 11.68
N SER A 321 14.30 -9.21 10.37
CA SER A 321 13.32 -8.39 9.69
C SER A 321 11.95 -9.08 9.61
N SER A 322 10.86 -8.31 9.64
CA SER A 322 9.51 -8.88 9.55
C SER A 322 9.23 -9.45 8.16
N GLN A 323 8.51 -10.58 8.11
CA GLN A 323 7.99 -11.17 6.86
C GLN A 323 9.08 -11.41 5.78
N GLY A 324 10.33 -11.62 6.20
CA GLY A 324 11.45 -11.90 5.30
C GLY A 324 11.82 -10.70 4.41
N LYS A 325 11.63 -9.48 4.91
CA LYS A 325 11.85 -8.26 4.10
C LYS A 325 13.31 -8.13 3.66
N MET A 326 14.26 -8.49 4.52
CA MET A 326 15.68 -8.50 4.19
C MET A 326 15.98 -9.48 3.06
N GLU A 327 15.48 -10.72 3.14
CA GLU A 327 15.68 -11.77 2.14
C GLU A 327 15.08 -11.39 0.79
N LYS A 328 13.87 -10.81 0.78
CA LYS A 328 13.25 -10.30 -0.44
C LYS A 328 14.03 -9.13 -1.04
N SER A 329 14.46 -8.18 -0.20
CA SER A 329 15.26 -7.04 -0.63
C SER A 329 16.60 -7.48 -1.22
N PHE A 330 17.22 -8.54 -0.68
CA PHE A 330 18.44 -9.12 -1.22
C PHE A 330 18.21 -9.65 -2.66
N LEU A 331 17.10 -10.35 -2.90
CA LEU A 331 16.78 -10.84 -4.25
C LEU A 331 16.56 -9.70 -5.24
N SER A 332 15.78 -8.68 -4.86
CA SER A 332 15.54 -7.51 -5.71
C SER A 332 16.81 -6.71 -5.96
N PHE A 333 17.70 -6.63 -4.97
CA PHE A 333 18.99 -5.97 -5.13
C PHE A 333 19.89 -6.75 -6.10
N GLN A 334 19.97 -8.07 -5.95
CA GLN A 334 20.74 -8.94 -6.85
C GLN A 334 20.21 -8.91 -8.30
N SER A 335 18.90 -8.80 -8.49
CA SER A 335 18.31 -8.70 -9.83
C SER A 335 18.54 -7.34 -10.48
N ALA A 336 18.46 -6.25 -9.71
CA ALA A 336 18.71 -4.90 -10.20
C ALA A 336 20.19 -4.63 -10.50
N TYR A 337 21.10 -5.25 -9.74
CA TYR A 337 22.56 -5.05 -9.86
C TYR A 337 23.27 -6.36 -10.20
N ALA A 338 23.14 -6.82 -11.45
CA ALA A 338 23.69 -8.10 -11.90
C ALA A 338 25.23 -8.23 -11.75
N SER A 339 25.97 -7.10 -11.78
CA SER A 339 27.43 -7.08 -11.59
C SER A 339 27.86 -7.14 -10.13
N TRP A 340 26.93 -7.01 -9.18
CA TRP A 340 27.25 -7.08 -7.76
C TRP A 340 27.42 -8.53 -7.33
N GLU A 341 28.54 -8.81 -6.64
CA GLU A 341 28.82 -10.13 -6.09
C GLU A 341 28.31 -10.28 -4.66
N PRO A 342 27.44 -11.26 -4.38
CA PRO A 342 26.97 -11.52 -3.03
C PRO A 342 28.04 -12.19 -2.16
N SER A 343 27.92 -12.01 -0.84
CA SER A 343 28.75 -12.70 0.15
C SER A 343 28.59 -14.23 0.07
N ALA A 344 29.48 -14.99 0.71
CA ALA A 344 29.41 -16.45 0.75
C ALA A 344 28.03 -16.96 1.25
N HIS A 345 27.49 -16.31 2.30
CA HIS A 345 26.15 -16.60 2.81
C HIS A 345 25.04 -16.24 1.81
N GLY A 346 25.18 -15.13 1.08
CA GLY A 346 24.26 -14.76 0.00
C GLY A 346 24.28 -15.76 -1.16
N LYS A 347 25.45 -16.26 -1.56
CA LYS A 347 25.59 -17.33 -2.56
C LYS A 347 24.90 -18.62 -2.10
N GLN A 348 25.04 -18.98 -0.82
CA GLN A 348 24.35 -20.14 -0.22
C GLN A 348 22.83 -19.95 -0.17
N PHE A 349 22.35 -18.73 0.14
CA PHE A 349 20.93 -18.40 0.10
C PHE A 349 20.34 -18.61 -1.31
N LEU A 350 21.01 -18.09 -2.34
CA LEU A 350 20.58 -18.25 -3.74
C LEU A 350 20.58 -19.71 -4.19
N SER A 351 21.57 -20.51 -3.78
CA SER A 351 21.62 -21.93 -4.14
C SER A 351 20.50 -22.74 -3.47
N LYS A 352 20.19 -22.46 -2.19
CA LYS A 352 19.04 -23.06 -1.49
C LYS A 352 17.72 -22.75 -2.20
N LEU A 353 17.52 -21.50 -2.60
CA LEU A 353 16.32 -21.08 -3.33
C LEU A 353 16.21 -21.74 -4.71
N ARG A 354 17.33 -21.83 -5.46
CA ARG A 354 17.35 -22.51 -6.75
C ARG A 354 16.98 -23.98 -6.62
N HIS A 355 17.61 -24.67 -5.67
CA HIS A 355 17.32 -26.08 -5.40
C HIS A 355 15.85 -26.30 -5.00
N PHE A 356 15.31 -25.43 -4.13
CA PHE A 356 13.90 -25.48 -3.75
C PHE A 356 12.96 -25.26 -4.95
N GLY A 357 13.27 -24.30 -5.82
CA GLY A 357 12.50 -24.05 -7.05
C GLY A 357 12.52 -25.25 -8.01
N GLU A 358 13.68 -25.86 -8.21
CA GLU A 358 13.82 -27.07 -9.04
C GLU A 358 13.08 -28.27 -8.45
N GLN A 359 13.10 -28.45 -7.13
CA GLN A 359 12.33 -29.50 -6.46
C GLN A 359 10.83 -29.31 -6.68
N ARG A 360 10.32 -28.10 -6.47
CA ARG A 360 8.91 -27.80 -6.66
C ARG A 360 8.45 -28.01 -8.10
N LEU A 361 9.27 -27.62 -9.07
CA LEU A 361 8.98 -27.88 -10.49
C LEU A 361 8.92 -29.38 -10.78
N ARG A 362 9.85 -30.17 -10.21
CA ARG A 362 9.82 -31.64 -10.33
C ARG A 362 8.57 -32.24 -9.70
N ASP A 363 8.17 -31.78 -8.52
CA ASP A 363 6.96 -32.25 -7.83
C ASP A 363 5.69 -31.93 -8.63
N GLU A 364 5.60 -30.74 -9.23
CA GLU A 364 4.48 -30.35 -10.09
C GLU A 364 4.42 -31.20 -11.37
N ILE A 365 5.55 -31.47 -12.01
CA ILE A 365 5.62 -32.36 -13.18
C ILE A 365 5.23 -33.79 -12.81
N GLN A 366 5.72 -34.31 -11.67
CA GLN A 366 5.37 -35.65 -11.19
C GLN A 366 3.87 -35.78 -10.90
N ASN A 367 3.28 -34.80 -10.22
CA ASN A 367 1.84 -34.75 -9.95
C ASN A 367 1.00 -34.66 -11.23
N PHE A 368 1.48 -33.96 -12.27
CA PHE A 368 0.81 -33.92 -13.55
C PHE A 368 0.89 -35.27 -14.29
N SER A 369 2.05 -35.94 -14.23
CA SER A 369 2.24 -37.26 -14.85
C SER A 369 1.50 -38.40 -14.14
N SER A 370 1.25 -38.31 -12.83
CA SER A 370 0.48 -39.31 -12.08
C SER A 370 -1.04 -39.15 -12.25
N HIS A 371 -1.54 -37.93 -12.47
CA HIS A 371 -2.95 -37.67 -12.77
C HIS A 371 -3.29 -37.74 -14.28
N GLY A 372 -2.30 -37.74 -15.16
CA GLY A 372 -2.46 -37.75 -16.62
C GLY A 372 -2.83 -39.09 -17.28
N LEU A 373 -3.13 -40.15 -16.53
CA LEU A 373 -3.59 -41.44 -17.08
C LEU A 373 -5.12 -41.64 -17.02
N THR A 374 -5.87 -40.67 -16.54
CA THR A 374 -7.35 -40.66 -16.56
C THR A 374 -7.86 -39.28 -16.91
N GLU A 375 -7.78 -38.90 -18.18
CA GLU A 375 -8.91 -38.39 -18.95
C GLU A 375 -8.44 -37.92 -20.34
N THR A 376 -9.27 -38.26 -21.31
CA THR A 376 -9.07 -38.23 -22.76
C THR A 376 -8.73 -36.85 -23.34
N HIS A 377 -7.77 -36.86 -24.26
CA HIS A 377 -7.60 -35.95 -25.40
C HIS A 377 -8.94 -35.31 -25.86
N ASN A 378 -9.05 -33.97 -25.75
CA ASN A 378 -9.76 -33.04 -26.69
C ASN A 378 -10.34 -31.75 -26.07
N SER A 379 -9.89 -31.29 -24.88
CA SER A 379 -10.25 -29.92 -24.40
C SER A 379 -9.06 -29.05 -23.94
N LEU A 380 -7.84 -29.53 -24.12
CA LEU A 380 -6.62 -28.98 -23.48
C LEU A 380 -5.87 -27.93 -24.30
N GLN A 381 -6.56 -27.12 -25.10
CA GLN A 381 -5.94 -25.95 -25.74
C GLN A 381 -6.42 -24.61 -25.14
N GLY A 382 -7.52 -24.61 -24.37
CA GLY A 382 -8.03 -23.43 -23.67
C GLY A 382 -7.52 -23.26 -22.23
N ASN A 383 -7.18 -24.36 -21.54
CA ASN A 383 -6.76 -24.32 -20.12
C ASN A 383 -5.25 -24.13 -19.92
N LEU A 384 -4.44 -24.31 -20.96
CA LEU A 384 -2.99 -24.09 -20.88
C LEU A 384 -2.63 -22.60 -20.91
N THR A 385 -3.35 -21.75 -21.64
CA THR A 385 -3.08 -20.31 -21.70
C THR A 385 -3.45 -19.56 -20.42
N HIS A 386 -4.46 -20.02 -19.66
CA HIS A 386 -4.90 -19.32 -18.44
C HIS A 386 -4.03 -19.61 -17.20
N ARG A 387 -3.24 -20.69 -17.20
CA ARG A 387 -2.24 -20.98 -16.15
C ARG A 387 -0.79 -20.69 -16.58
N PHE A 388 -0.49 -20.67 -17.88
CA PHE A 388 0.85 -20.39 -18.41
C PHE A 388 0.97 -19.01 -19.06
N GLY A 389 0.44 -17.96 -18.42
CA GLY A 389 0.88 -16.57 -18.66
C GLY A 389 2.30 -16.27 -18.17
N TYR A 390 3.17 -17.29 -18.12
CA TYR A 390 4.50 -17.27 -17.50
C TYR A 390 5.61 -17.74 -18.45
N GLN A 391 5.38 -17.69 -19.77
CA GLN A 391 6.36 -18.15 -20.76
C GLN A 391 6.99 -17.06 -21.64
N ASP A 392 6.63 -15.78 -21.49
CA ASP A 392 7.38 -14.64 -22.06
C ASP A 392 8.23 -13.88 -21.02
N VAL A 393 8.32 -14.40 -19.79
CA VAL A 393 9.06 -13.79 -18.65
C VAL A 393 10.28 -14.64 -18.26
N LEU A 394 10.51 -15.77 -18.93
CA LEU A 394 11.72 -16.60 -18.71
C LEU A 394 12.98 -16.03 -19.37
N HIS A 395 12.89 -14.86 -19.99
CA HIS A 395 14.05 -14.04 -20.39
C HIS A 395 14.15 -12.67 -19.71
N ASN A 396 13.26 -12.36 -18.77
CA ASN A 396 13.39 -11.24 -17.85
C ASN A 396 12.39 -11.41 -16.71
N ASP A 397 12.86 -11.35 -15.46
CA ASP A 397 12.11 -11.33 -14.19
C ASP A 397 11.96 -12.66 -13.44
N SER A 398 12.87 -12.84 -12.48
CA SER A 398 12.88 -13.88 -11.46
C SER A 398 11.76 -13.70 -10.42
N VAL A 399 10.87 -14.69 -10.32
CA VAL A 399 10.24 -15.23 -9.09
C VAL A 399 10.18 -14.29 -7.86
N PHE A 400 9.18 -13.40 -7.79
CA PHE A 400 8.90 -12.61 -6.59
C PHE A 400 7.60 -13.01 -5.90
N SER A 401 7.60 -14.20 -5.29
CA SER A 401 6.73 -14.50 -4.14
C SER A 401 7.34 -15.61 -3.27
N ILE A 402 8.37 -15.26 -2.48
CA ILE A 402 8.93 -16.20 -1.50
C ILE A 402 7.88 -16.48 -0.41
N SER A 403 7.22 -17.62 -0.54
CA SER A 403 6.47 -18.25 0.54
C SER A 403 7.45 -18.90 1.52
N PRO A 404 7.10 -18.99 2.82
CA PRO A 404 7.96 -19.61 3.78
C PRO A 404 8.16 -21.07 3.40
N VAL A 405 9.42 -21.51 3.37
CA VAL A 405 9.77 -22.92 3.21
C VAL A 405 9.28 -23.60 4.49
N SER A 406 8.31 -24.51 4.32
CA SER A 406 7.65 -25.26 5.40
C SER A 406 8.63 -26.16 6.12
#